data_AF-A0A974KAY3-F1
#
_entry.id   AF-A0A974KAY3-F1
#
_cell.length_a   1.000
_cell.length_b   1.000
_cell.length_c   1.000
_cell.angle_alpha   90.00
_cell.angle_beta   90.00
_cell.angle_gamma   90.00
#
_symmetry.space_group_name_H-M   'P 1'
#
loop_
_entity.id
_entity.type
_entity.pdbx_description
1 polymer ?
#
loop_
_entity_poly.entity_id
_entity_poly.type
_entity_poly.pdbx_seq_one_letter_code
_entity_poly.pdbx_strand_id
1 'polypeptide(L)'
;MCPDNTHAKKKNITPGNEIHYPGQTNHDACFIPECVRQYAGEPLYIIVAHWCVQQQDWVRRNQISEAFHITARRASYLIAYLRNK
;
A
#
# COMPACT_ATOMS: atom_id res chain seq x y z
N MET A 1 -30.04 -36.70 27.86
CA MET A 1 -30.00 -35.33 27.31
C MET A 1 -28.98 -34.55 28.13
N CYS A 2 -27.80 -34.32 27.57
CA CYS A 2 -26.68 -33.66 28.24
C CYS A 2 -26.37 -32.36 27.49
N PRO A 3 -26.03 -31.26 28.18
CA PRO A 3 -25.68 -30.01 27.53
C PRO A 3 -24.19 -30.05 27.11
N ASP A 4 -23.91 -29.63 25.88
CA ASP A 4 -22.56 -29.57 25.33
C ASP A 4 -21.95 -28.17 25.53
N ASN A 5 -21.06 -28.06 26.51
CA ASN A 5 -20.15 -26.94 26.67
C ASN A 5 -18.82 -27.29 25.98
N THR A 6 -18.63 -26.88 24.71
CA THR A 6 -17.39 -27.21 24.00
C THR A 6 -16.92 -26.07 23.09
N HIS A 7 -15.79 -25.48 23.51
CA HIS A 7 -14.77 -24.70 22.80
C HIS A 7 -14.89 -23.17 22.58
N ALA A 8 -14.10 -22.49 23.42
CA ALA A 8 -13.54 -21.15 23.29
C ALA A 8 -13.15 -20.75 21.85
N LYS A 9 -13.82 -19.71 21.34
CA LYS A 9 -13.48 -19.03 20.09
C LYS A 9 -12.20 -18.19 20.31
N LYS A 10 -11.05 -18.68 19.83
CA LYS A 10 -9.82 -17.90 19.69
C LYS A 10 -10.14 -16.65 18.86
N LYS A 11 -9.98 -15.46 19.46
CA LYS A 11 -10.05 -14.17 18.76
C LYS A 11 -8.81 -14.04 17.89
N ASN A 12 -8.88 -14.54 16.66
CA ASN A 12 -7.90 -14.19 15.64
C ASN A 12 -8.24 -12.80 15.12
N ILE A 13 -7.45 -11.82 15.56
CA ILE A 13 -7.44 -10.45 15.06
C ILE A 13 -7.08 -10.52 13.58
N THR A 14 -8.05 -10.28 12.70
CA THR A 14 -7.83 -10.15 11.25
C THR A 14 -7.39 -8.73 10.96
N PRO A 15 -6.22 -8.46 10.37
CA PRO A 15 -5.86 -7.11 9.96
C PRO A 15 -6.71 -6.77 8.74
N GLY A 16 -7.74 -5.96 8.96
CA GLY A 16 -8.63 -5.48 7.92
C GLY A 16 -8.00 -4.34 7.11
N ASN A 17 -8.32 -4.31 5.82
CA ASN A 17 -8.32 -3.13 4.95
C ASN A 17 -6.98 -2.44 4.63
N GLU A 18 -5.97 -3.18 4.16
CA GLU A 18 -4.71 -2.60 3.65
C GLU A 18 -4.61 -2.50 2.12
N ILE A 19 -5.72 -2.71 1.41
CA ILE A 19 -5.71 -2.82 -0.05
C ILE A 19 -6.45 -1.65 -0.69
N HIS A 20 -5.71 -0.74 -1.33
CA HIS A 20 -6.29 0.30 -2.17
C HIS A 20 -6.64 -0.28 -3.54
N TYR A 21 -7.94 -0.32 -3.86
CA TYR A 21 -8.47 -0.73 -5.15
C TYR A 21 -8.75 0.49 -6.03
N PRO A 22 -7.86 0.82 -6.97
CA PRO A 22 -8.15 1.78 -8.03
C PRO A 22 -9.41 1.36 -8.80
N GLY A 23 -10.26 2.33 -9.17
CA GLY A 23 -11.55 2.10 -9.84
C GLY A 23 -11.48 1.49 -11.25
N GLN A 24 -10.32 1.02 -11.68
CA GLN A 24 -10.10 0.33 -12.96
C GLN A 24 -9.49 -1.05 -12.71
N THR A 25 -10.09 -2.09 -13.29
CA THR A 25 -9.74 -3.51 -13.13
C THR A 25 -8.34 -3.89 -13.59
N ASN A 26 -7.64 -3.03 -14.35
CA ASN A 26 -6.25 -3.24 -14.80
C ASN A 26 -5.18 -2.66 -13.88
N HIS A 27 -5.57 -2.07 -12.74
CA HIS A 27 -4.60 -1.57 -11.80
C HIS A 27 -4.36 -2.60 -10.70
N ASP A 28 -3.14 -3.14 -10.65
CA ASP A 28 -2.70 -3.94 -9.51
C ASP A 28 -2.98 -3.21 -8.20
N ALA A 29 -3.61 -3.91 -7.27
CA ALA A 29 -3.68 -3.52 -5.88
C ALA A 29 -2.28 -3.18 -5.38
N CYS A 30 -2.09 -1.96 -4.88
CA CYS A 30 -0.81 -1.52 -4.33
C CYS A 30 -0.94 -1.37 -2.82
N PHE A 31 0.13 -1.74 -2.12
CA PHE A 31 0.22 -1.53 -0.69
C PHE A 31 0.53 -0.06 -0.42
N ILE A 32 -0.16 0.55 0.53
CA ILE A 32 0.11 1.93 0.96
C ILE A 32 0.77 1.85 2.34
N PRO A 33 2.03 2.28 2.49
CA PRO A 33 2.70 2.35 3.78
C PRO A 33 1.91 3.16 4.80
N GLU A 34 1.93 2.73 6.06
CA GLU A 34 1.20 3.39 7.16
C GLU A 34 1.47 4.90 7.22
N CYS A 35 2.74 5.30 7.05
CA CYS A 35 3.17 6.70 7.15
C CYS A 35 2.58 7.63 6.09
N VAL A 36 1.96 7.09 5.03
CA VAL A 36 1.29 7.86 3.97
C VAL A 36 -0.17 7.43 3.76
N ARG A 37 -0.71 6.60 4.66
CA ARG A 37 -2.09 6.08 4.55
C ARG A 37 -3.15 7.16 4.63
N GLN A 38 -2.86 8.28 5.28
CA GLN A 38 -3.73 9.47 5.27
C GLN A 38 -4.03 10.00 3.86
N TYR A 39 -3.17 9.70 2.88
CA TYR A 39 -3.33 10.10 1.48
C TYR A 39 -3.97 9.01 0.61
N ALA A 40 -4.55 7.96 1.18
CA ALA A 40 -5.07 6.80 0.42
C ALA A 40 -6.22 7.12 -0.56
N GLY A 41 -6.78 8.34 -0.53
CA GLY A 41 -7.75 8.83 -1.53
C GLY A 41 -7.11 9.51 -2.75
N GLU A 42 -5.81 9.82 -2.68
CA GLU A 42 -5.08 10.50 -3.74
C GLU A 42 -4.57 9.54 -4.82
N PRO A 43 -4.23 10.02 -6.03
CA PRO A 43 -3.56 9.22 -7.03
C PRO A 43 -2.22 8.67 -6.51
N LEU A 44 -1.88 7.42 -6.87
CA LEU A 44 -0.68 6.73 -6.39
C LEU A 44 0.62 7.55 -6.53
N TYR A 45 0.78 8.34 -7.60
CA TYR A 45 1.98 9.15 -7.78
C TYR A 45 2.11 10.26 -6.72
N ILE A 46 1.00 10.83 -6.25
CA ILE A 46 0.97 11.83 -5.16
C ILE A 46 1.36 11.16 -3.85
N ILE A 47 0.79 10.00 -3.56
CA ILE A 47 1.11 9.22 -2.35
C ILE A 47 2.61 8.87 -2.31
N VAL A 48 3.17 8.43 -3.46
CA VAL A 48 4.61 8.13 -3.60
C VAL A 48 5.45 9.40 -3.40
N ALA A 49 5.03 10.55 -3.93
CA ALA A 49 5.74 11.80 -3.71
C ALA A 49 5.81 12.18 -2.21
N HIS A 50 4.70 12.08 -1.49
CA HIS A 50 4.68 12.31 -0.04
C HIS A 50 5.60 11.33 0.69
N TRP A 51 5.60 10.06 0.30
CA TRP A 51 6.49 9.06 0.90
C TRP A 51 7.96 9.36 0.65
N CYS A 52 8.31 9.81 -0.56
CA CYS A 52 9.68 10.19 -0.92
C CYS A 52 10.20 11.35 -0.06
N VAL A 53 9.37 12.36 0.21
CA VAL A 53 9.74 13.50 1.06
C VAL A 53 10.08 13.07 2.49
N GLN A 54 9.41 12.03 3.00
CA GLN A 54 9.67 11.50 4.35
C GLN A 54 11.00 10.74 4.47
N GLN A 55 11.60 10.27 3.37
CA GLN A 55 12.85 9.49 3.42
C GLN A 55 14.08 10.35 3.76
N GLN A 56 13.99 11.68 3.59
CA GLN A 56 15.09 12.63 3.83
C GLN A 56 16.39 12.30 3.07
N ASP A 57 16.32 11.51 1.99
CA ASP A 57 17.44 11.11 1.16
C ASP A 57 16.97 10.77 -0.26
N TRP A 58 17.91 10.49 -1.16
CA TRP A 58 17.67 10.05 -2.52
C TRP A 58 16.95 8.69 -2.56
N VAL A 59 15.71 8.73 -3.03
CA VAL A 59 14.90 7.54 -3.20
C VAL A 59 15.20 6.86 -4.54
N ARG A 60 15.54 5.57 -4.48
CA ARG A 60 15.74 4.70 -5.63
C ARG A 60 14.45 3.98 -6.00
N ARG A 61 14.33 3.63 -7.29
CA ARG A 61 13.21 2.83 -7.84
C ARG A 61 12.88 1.57 -7.04
N ASN A 62 13.89 0.82 -6.60
CA ASN A 62 13.67 -0.43 -5.88
C ASN A 62 13.06 -0.20 -4.50
N GLN A 63 13.39 0.92 -3.83
CA GLN A 63 12.78 1.27 -2.54
C GLN A 63 11.28 1.57 -2.70
N ILE A 64 10.90 2.24 -3.79
CA ILE A 64 9.48 2.46 -4.10
C ILE A 64 8.78 1.14 -4.44
N SER A 65 9.44 0.29 -5.23
CA SER A 65 8.92 -1.05 -5.58
C SER A 65 8.62 -1.89 -4.35
N GLU A 66 9.56 -1.91 -3.40
CA GLU A 66 9.44 -2.62 -2.12
C GLU A 66 8.40 -1.96 -1.22
N ALA A 67 8.44 -0.65 -1.02
CA ALA A 67 7.53 0.03 -0.09
C ALA A 67 6.06 -0.04 -0.53
N PHE A 68 5.78 -0.04 -1.84
CA PHE A 68 4.40 -0.02 -2.37
C PHE A 68 3.94 -1.38 -2.93
N HIS A 69 4.77 -2.42 -2.83
CA HIS A 69 4.55 -3.73 -3.43
C HIS A 69 4.16 -3.67 -4.92
N ILE A 70 4.79 -2.75 -5.66
CA ILE A 70 4.60 -2.61 -7.11
C ILE A 70 5.83 -3.11 -7.85
N THR A 71 5.70 -3.39 -9.15
CA THR A 71 6.86 -3.77 -9.96
C THR A 71 7.86 -2.62 -10.09
N ALA A 72 9.14 -2.95 -10.19
CA ALA A 72 10.21 -1.98 -10.43
C ALA A 72 9.95 -1.13 -11.69
N ARG A 73 9.37 -1.74 -12.74
CA ARG A 73 8.96 -1.02 -13.97
C ARG A 73 7.93 0.08 -13.66
N ARG A 74 6.91 -0.23 -12.86
CA ARG A 74 5.87 0.73 -12.46
C ARG A 74 6.46 1.85 -11.58
N ALA A 75 7.35 1.51 -10.66
CA ALA A 75 8.08 2.50 -9.87
C ALA A 75 8.92 3.45 -10.77
N SER A 76 9.56 2.93 -11.83
CA SER A 76 10.26 3.76 -12.81
C SER A 76 9.34 4.74 -13.52
N TYR A 77 8.13 4.31 -13.91
CA TYR A 77 7.16 5.20 -14.54
C TYR A 77 6.68 6.29 -13.58
N LEU A 78 6.47 5.98 -12.30
CA LEU A 78 6.09 6.97 -11.30
C LEU A 78 7.19 8.03 -11.10
N ILE A 79 8.46 7.61 -11.01
CA ILE A 79 9.60 8.56 -10.94
C ILE A 79 9.64 9.44 -12.20
N ALA A 80 9.51 8.84 -13.39
CA ALA A 80 9.52 9.61 -14.63
C ALA A 80 8.35 10.60 -14.71
N TYR A 81 7.16 10.20 -14.25
CA TYR A 81 6.00 11.06 -14.20
C TYR A 81 6.19 12.24 -13.25
N LEU A 82 6.68 11.97 -12.03
CA LEU A 82 6.95 13.00 -11.02
C LEU A 82 8.00 14.03 -11.47
N ARG A 83 8.97 13.62 -12.29
CA ARG A 83 10.00 14.53 -12.84
C ARG A 83 9.49 15.43 -13.97
N ASN A 84 8.41 15.06 -14.64
CA ASN A 84 7.89 15.74 -15.83
C ASN A 84 6.63 16.58 -15.55
N LYS A 85 6.25 16.72 -14.28
CA LYS A 85 5.09 17.49 -13.81
C LYS A 85 5.56 18.73 -13.09
#